data_AF-A0A482R8T8-F1
#
_entry.id   AF-A0A482R8T8-F1
#
_cell.length_a   1.000
_cell.length_b   1.000
_cell.length_c   1.000
_cell.angle_alpha   90.00
_cell.angle_beta   90.00
_cell.angle_gamma   90.00
#
_symmetry.space_group_name_H-M   'P 1'
#
loop_
_entity.id
_entity.type
_entity.pdbx_description
1 polymer ?
#
loop_
_entity_poly.entity_id
_entity_poly.type
_entity_poly.pdbx_seq_one_letter_code
_entity_poly.pdbx_strand_id
1 'polypeptide(L)' 'MLCEDVGRQILHHGKRLDPAELLRRIQAVTADDLMRVMRKALQSPPAFAAVGDVRALPSYDTIRAALRQ' A
#
# COMPACT_ATOMS: atom_id res chain seq x y z
N MET A 1 11.70 17.88 11.36
CA MET A 1 10.66 16.85 11.26
C MET A 1 9.29 17.46 10.95
N LEU A 2 8.75 18.38 11.77
CA LEU A 2 7.44 19.02 11.49
C LEU A 2 7.32 19.69 10.11
N CYS A 3 8.35 20.43 9.66
CA CYS A 3 8.31 21.10 8.35
C CYS A 3 8.28 20.12 7.18
N GLU A 4 8.85 18.92 7.35
CA GLU A 4 8.87 17.89 6.32
C GLU A 4 7.46 17.30 6.15
N ASP A 5 6.78 16.97 7.25
CA ASP A 5 5.39 16.52 7.22
C ASP A 5 4.44 17.54 6.59
N VAL A 6 4.61 18.83 6.94
CA VAL A 6 3.80 19.91 6.36
C VAL A 6 4.06 20.02 4.86
N GLY A 7 5.33 20.06 4.43
CA GLY A 7 5.70 20.12 3.02
C GLY A 7 5.16 18.94 2.24
N ARG A 8 5.33 17.72 2.77
CA ARG A 8 4.84 16.49 2.14
C ARG A 8 3.32 16.51 1.98
N GLN A 9 2.57 16.88 3.01
CA GLN A 9 1.11 16.93 2.92
C GLN A 9 0.62 17.97 1.92
N ILE A 10 1.24 19.16 1.89
CA ILE A 10 0.89 20.19 0.90
C ILE A 10 1.17 19.68 -0.53
N LEU A 11 2.31 19.01 -0.77
CA LEU A 11 2.64 18.47 -2.09
C LEU A 11 1.71 17.32 -2.53
N HIS A 12 1.30 16.44 -1.61
CA HIS A 12 0.48 15.27 -1.94
C HIS A 12 -1.03 15.56 -1.93
N HIS A 13 -1.50 16.45 -1.05
CA HIS A 13 -2.93 16.69 -0.80
C HIS A 13 -3.37 18.13 -1.11
N GLY A 14 -2.46 19.02 -1.51
CA GLY A 14 -2.72 20.44 -1.70
C GLY A 14 -2.96 21.23 -0.41
N LYS A 15 -2.93 20.55 0.75
CA LYS A 15 -3.17 21.15 2.06
C LYS A 15 -2.57 20.31 3.18
N ARG A 16 -2.32 20.95 4.32
CA ARG A 16 -2.09 20.24 5.57
C ARG A 16 -3.42 19.66 6.06
N LEU A 17 -3.44 18.36 6.33
CA LEU A 17 -4.61 17.69 6.89
C LEU A 17 -4.70 17.99 8.39
N ASP A 18 -5.93 18.24 8.84
CA ASP A 18 -6.21 18.36 10.26
C ASP A 18 -6.04 16.98 10.95
N PRO A 19 -5.37 16.88 12.11
CA PRO A 19 -5.17 15.60 12.78
C PRO A 19 -6.47 14.89 13.19
N ALA A 20 -7.50 15.64 13.61
CA ALA A 20 -8.78 15.05 13.99
C ALA A 20 -9.52 14.49 12.75
N GLU A 21 -9.45 15.21 11.62
CA GLU A 21 -9.94 14.71 10.33
C GLU A 21 -9.27 13.39 9.93
N LEU A 22 -7.94 13.32 10.05
CA LEU A 22 -7.19 12.10 9.75
C LEU A 22 -7.62 10.94 10.65
N LEU A 23 -7.76 11.18 11.95
CA LEU A 23 -8.20 10.17 12.91
C LEU A 23 -9.59 9.62 12.57
N ARG A 24 -10.55 10.49 12.25
CA ARG A 24 -11.91 10.07 11.85
C ARG A 24 -11.88 9.20 10.60
N ARG A 25 -11.03 9.52 9.61
CA ARG A 25 -10.89 8.71 8.39
C ARG A 25 -10.36 7.31 8.70
N ILE A 26 -9.37 7.22 9.59
CA ILE A 26 -8.81 5.93 10.01
C ILE A 26 -9.88 5.10 10.75
N GLN A 27 -10.62 5.72 11.67
CA GLN A 27 -11.69 5.05 12.43
C GLN A 27 -12.88 4.62 11.57
N ALA A 28 -13.12 5.30 10.45
CA ALA A 28 -14.19 4.96 9.53
C ALA A 28 -13.90 3.76 8.62
N VAL A 29 -12.66 3.23 8.62
CA VAL A 29 -12.29 2.07 7.78
C VAL A 29 -13.02 0.82 8.25
N THR A 30 -13.73 0.16 7.33
CA THR A 30 -14.46 -1.08 7.59
C THR A 30 -13.73 -2.32 7.06
N ALA A 31 -14.16 -3.51 7.47
CA ALA A 31 -13.66 -4.77 6.91
C ALA A 31 -13.92 -4.86 5.39
N ASP A 32 -15.06 -4.34 4.92
CA ASP A 32 -15.39 -4.32 3.49
C ASP A 32 -14.46 -3.41 2.69
N ASP A 33 -14.05 -2.28 3.26
CA ASP A 33 -13.05 -1.40 2.64
C ASP A 33 -11.71 -2.11 2.49
N LEU A 34 -11.28 -2.86 3.50
CA LEU A 34 -10.06 -3.66 3.44
C LEU A 34 -10.15 -4.72 2.35
N MET A 35 -11.24 -5.49 2.31
CA MET A 35 -11.44 -6.52 1.29
C MET A 35 -11.47 -5.92 -0.11
N ARG A 36 -12.13 -4.78 -0.30
CA ARG A 36 -12.17 -4.05 -1.57
C ARG A 36 -10.80 -3.57 -2.01
N VAL A 37 -10.01 -2.97 -1.12
CA VAL A 37 -8.67 -2.48 -1.43
C VAL A 37 -7.71 -3.62 -1.73
N MET A 38 -7.73 -4.71 -0.94
CA MET A 38 -6.88 -5.88 -1.17
C MET A 38 -7.17 -6.54 -2.50
N ARG A 39 -8.45 -6.76 -2.83
CA ARG A 39 -8.85 -7.30 -4.15
C ARG A 39 -8.35 -6.41 -5.28
N LYS A 40 -8.46 -5.09 -5.16
CA LYS A 40 -7.96 -4.15 -6.17
C LYS A 40 -6.42 -4.19 -6.29
N ALA A 41 -5.71 -4.25 -5.18
CA ALA A 41 -4.25 -4.25 -5.16
C ALA A 41 -3.66 -5.51 -5.81
N LEU A 42 -4.31 -6.67 -5.66
CA LEU A 42 -3.85 -7.95 -6.18
C LEU A 42 -4.29 -8.24 -7.63
N GLN A 43 -5.07 -7.35 -8.26
CA GLN A 43 -5.52 -7.55 -9.65
C GLN A 43 -4.37 -7.47 -10.67
N SER A 44 -3.41 -6.57 -10.44
CA SER A 44 -2.27 -6.39 -11.34
C SER A 44 -1.15 -7.41 -11.04
N PRO A 45 -0.35 -7.82 -12.04
CA PRO A 45 0.83 -8.64 -11.80
C PRO A 45 1.76 -7.97 -10.76
N PRO A 46 2.27 -8.72 -9.78
CA PRO A 46 3.13 -8.16 -8.74
C PRO A 46 4.49 -7.77 -9.32
N ALA A 47 5.08 -6.71 -8.80
CA ALA A 47 6.50 -6.43 -8.97
C ALA A 47 7.29 -7.20 -7.90
N PHE A 48 8.33 -7.94 -8.29
CA PHE A 48 9.14 -8.75 -7.38
C PHE A 48 10.63 -8.44 -7.59
N ALA A 49 11.35 -8.26 -6.49
CA ALA A 49 12.79 -8.01 -6.48
C ALA A 49 13.45 -8.82 -5.37
N ALA A 50 14.63 -9.38 -5.64
CA ALA A 50 15.43 -10.13 -4.69
C ALA A 50 16.92 -9.83 -4.92
N VAL A 51 17.71 -9.86 -3.85
CA VAL A 51 19.14 -9.53 -3.86
C VAL A 51 19.91 -10.59 -3.07
N GLY A 52 21.04 -11.06 -3.61
CA GLY A 52 21.88 -12.10 -3.01
C GLY A 52 21.79 -13.43 -3.76
N ASP A 53 21.90 -14.55 -3.04
CA ASP A 53 21.71 -15.88 -3.62
C ASP A 53 20.23 -16.20 -3.81
N VAL A 54 19.77 -16.13 -5.05
CA VAL A 54 18.35 -16.25 -5.42
C VAL A 54 17.99 -17.62 -6.01
N ARG A 55 18.89 -18.60 -5.97
CA ARG A 55 18.69 -19.91 -6.61
C ARG A 55 17.54 -20.72 -6.02
N ALA A 56 17.23 -20.50 -4.74
CA ALA A 56 16.13 -21.17 -4.05
C ALA A 56 14.76 -20.48 -4.26
N LEU A 57 14.70 -19.37 -5.00
CA LEU A 57 13.45 -18.67 -5.21
C LEU A 57 12.54 -19.42 -6.20
N PRO A 58 11.23 -19.51 -5.90
CA PRO A 58 10.28 -20.01 -6.87
C PRO A 58 10.24 -19.09 -8.10
N SER A 59 9.77 -19.63 -9.22
CA SER A 59 9.59 -18.85 -10.44
C SER A 59 8.61 -17.69 -10.21
N TYR A 60 8.75 -16.64 -11.02
CA TYR A 60 7.82 -15.51 -10.98
C TYR A 60 6.36 -15.95 -11.18
N ASP A 61 6.11 -16.93 -12.05
CA ASP A 61 4.77 -17.45 -12.29
C ASP A 61 4.20 -18.16 -11.07
N THR A 62 5.02 -18.93 -10.33
CA THR A 62 4.60 -19.54 -9.06
C THR A 62 4.22 -18.47 -8.03
N ILE A 63 5.03 -17.41 -7.90
CA ILE A 63 4.75 -16.29 -6.98
C ILE A 63 3.46 -15.56 -7.38
N ARG A 64 3.30 -15.27 -8.68
CA ARG A 64 2.12 -14.59 -9.22
C ARG A 64 0.85 -15.43 -9.05
N ALA A 65 0.92 -16.75 -9.23
CA ALA A 65 -0.21 -17.64 -9.02
C ALA A 65 -0.64 -17.69 -7.54
N ALA A 66 0.31 -17.71 -6.61
CA ALA A 66 0.01 -17.70 -5.18
C ALA A 66 -0.73 -16.44 -4.70
N LEU A 67 -0.51 -15.29 -5.35
CA LEU A 67 -1.10 -14.00 -4.99
C LEU A 67 -2.48 -13.74 -5.63
N ARG A 68 -2.99 -14.64 -6.47
CA ARG A 68 -4.27 -14.51 -7.19
C ARG A 68 -5.46 -15.22 -6.53
N GLN A 69 -5.35 -15.55 -5.25
CA GLN A 69 -6.39 -16.27 -4.49
C GLN A 69 -7.53 -15.36 -4.04
#